data_AF-A0A316G463-F1
#
_entry.id   AF-A0A316G463-F1
#
_cell.length_a   1.000
_cell.length_b   1.000
_cell.length_c   1.000
_cell.angle_alpha   90.00
_cell.angle_beta   90.00
_cell.angle_gamma   90.00
#
_symmetry.space_group_name_H-M   'P 1'
#
loop_
_entity.id
_entity.type
_entity.pdbx_description
1 polymer ?
#
loop_
_entity_poly.entity_id
_entity_poly.type
_entity_poly.pdbx_seq_one_letter_code
_entity_poly.pdbx_strand_id
1 'polypeptide(L)'
;RGAVERGQRDLDGPLVLLYGRQNDGFRFELYDRTADWESITGEALSRLGYPNPQGDTYLLARIQQLPAPAWLEQVAVERLLPKDWMPGRPYSTTWLDVVLSTQD
;
A
#
# COMPACT_ATOMS: atom_id res chain seq x y z
N ARG A 1 9.90 2.19 -9.58
CA ARG A 1 8.67 1.56 -9.05
C ARG A 1 8.97 0.07 -8.94
N GLY A 2 9.30 -0.40 -7.74
CA GLY A 2 9.81 -1.74 -7.51
C GLY A 2 9.12 -2.38 -6.30
N ALA A 3 9.41 -3.65 -6.09
CA ALA A 3 9.02 -4.39 -4.90
C ALA A 3 9.61 -3.75 -3.66
N VAL A 4 8.78 -3.56 -2.66
CA VAL A 4 9.20 -2.91 -1.43
C VAL A 4 9.99 -3.90 -0.58
N GLU A 5 11.30 -3.67 -0.45
CA GLU A 5 12.20 -4.45 0.41
C GLU A 5 12.58 -3.65 1.66
N ARG A 6 12.83 -4.35 2.77
CA ARG A 6 13.20 -3.75 4.05
C ARG A 6 14.46 -2.87 3.88
N GLY A 7 14.38 -1.61 4.31
CA GLY A 7 15.51 -0.67 4.26
C GLY A 7 15.62 0.15 2.95
N GLN A 8 14.68 0.00 2.03
CA GLN A 8 14.54 0.96 0.94
C GLN A 8 13.91 2.26 1.45
N ARG A 9 14.43 3.43 1.03
CA ARG A 9 13.89 4.77 1.36
C ARG A 9 12.38 4.89 1.15
N ASP A 10 11.87 4.09 0.22
CA ASP A 10 10.48 4.00 -0.16
C ASP A 10 9.56 3.56 0.98
N LEU A 11 10.09 2.86 2.00
CA LEU A 11 9.37 2.47 3.23
C LEU A 11 9.39 3.53 4.33
N ASP A 12 10.25 4.54 4.22
CA ASP A 12 10.38 5.58 5.25
C ASP A 12 9.21 6.57 5.19
N GLY A 13 8.40 6.52 4.14
CA GLY A 13 7.18 7.30 4.00
C GLY A 13 6.26 7.17 5.22
N PRO A 14 5.82 8.30 5.81
CA PRO A 14 4.85 8.26 6.91
C PRO A 14 3.43 7.97 6.40
N LEU A 15 3.12 8.32 5.15
CA LEU A 15 1.78 8.12 4.58
C LEU A 15 1.66 6.75 3.90
N VAL A 16 0.59 6.05 4.23
CA VAL A 16 0.18 4.79 3.59
C VAL A 16 -1.16 5.01 2.92
N LEU A 17 -1.21 4.77 1.60
CA LEU A 17 -2.45 4.71 0.85
C LEU A 17 -2.83 3.23 0.68
N LEU A 18 -3.90 2.82 1.36
CA LEU A 18 -4.53 1.53 1.09
C LEU A 18 -5.55 1.74 -0.03
N TYR A 19 -5.54 0.84 -1.01
CA TYR A 19 -6.52 0.87 -2.08
C TYR A 19 -7.10 -0.52 -2.31
N GLY A 20 -8.38 -0.55 -2.68
CA GLY A 20 -9.10 -1.79 -2.90
C GLY A 20 -10.29 -1.57 -3.80
N ARG A 21 -10.72 -2.65 -4.47
CA ARG A 21 -11.91 -2.60 -5.32
C ARG A 21 -13.17 -2.69 -4.45
N GLN A 22 -14.06 -1.72 -4.59
CA GLN A 22 -15.42 -1.75 -4.04
C GLN A 22 -16.42 -1.54 -5.18
N ASN A 23 -17.36 -2.48 -5.34
CA ASN A 23 -18.43 -2.48 -6.35
C ASN A 23 -17.94 -2.07 -7.75
N ASP A 24 -17.95 -0.77 -8.04
CA ASP A 24 -17.75 -0.16 -9.36
C ASP A 24 -16.41 0.55 -9.55
N GLY A 25 -15.51 0.54 -8.55
CA GLY A 25 -14.23 1.24 -8.68
C GLY A 25 -13.21 0.92 -7.58
N PHE A 26 -12.08 1.61 -7.64
CA PHE A 26 -11.09 1.61 -6.55
C PHE A 26 -11.44 2.67 -5.53
N ARG A 27 -11.29 2.35 -4.24
CA ARG A 27 -11.32 3.33 -3.16
C ARG A 27 -9.97 3.41 -2.49
N PHE A 28 -9.62 4.61 -2.09
CA PHE A 28 -8.44 4.91 -1.31
C PHE A 28 -8.82 5.23 0.13
N GLU A 29 -7.99 4.74 1.03
CA GLU A 29 -7.99 5.12 2.43
C GLU A 29 -6.59 5.63 2.77
N LEU A 30 -6.54 6.78 3.44
CA LEU A 30 -5.30 7.42 3.85
C LEU A 30 -4.99 7.08 5.31
N TYR A 31 -3.74 6.69 5.55
CA TYR A 31 -3.26 6.33 6.86
C TYR A 31 -1.91 6.99 7.14
N ASP A 32 -1.67 7.27 8.42
CA ASP A 32 -0.37 7.60 8.97
C ASP A 32 0.28 6.35 9.57
N ARG A 33 1.56 6.13 9.28
CA ARG A 33 2.37 5.05 9.84
C ARG A 33 2.95 5.53 11.16
N THR A 34 2.44 4.95 12.25
CA THR A 34 2.74 5.38 13.62
C THR A 34 3.93 4.64 14.26
N ALA A 35 4.46 3.63 13.57
CA ALA A 35 5.60 2.84 14.04
C ALA A 35 6.48 2.35 12.87
N ASP A 36 7.69 1.93 13.20
CA ASP A 36 8.59 1.29 12.24
C ASP A 36 8.04 -0.01 11.70
N TRP A 37 8.49 -0.36 10.49
CA TRP A 37 8.13 -1.61 9.85
C TRP A 37 8.74 -2.79 10.63
N GLU A 38 7.88 -3.70 11.04
CA GLU A 38 8.26 -4.97 11.64
C GLU A 38 8.20 -6.08 10.58
N SER A 39 9.14 -7.02 10.65
CA SER A 39 9.12 -8.19 9.77
C SER A 39 8.48 -9.37 10.48
N ILE A 40 7.57 -10.06 9.79
CA ILE A 40 6.93 -11.28 10.27
C ILE A 40 7.00 -12.37 9.19
N THR A 41 7.14 -13.63 9.58
CA THR A 41 7.17 -14.74 8.62
C THR A 41 5.77 -15.14 8.17
N GLY A 42 5.65 -15.71 6.96
CA GLY A 42 4.39 -16.29 6.49
C GLY A 42 3.85 -17.39 7.42
N GLU A 43 4.74 -18.16 8.06
CA GLU A 43 4.39 -19.17 9.05
C GLU A 43 3.77 -18.55 10.32
N ALA A 44 4.35 -17.45 10.82
CA ALA A 44 3.80 -16.73 11.96
C ALA A 44 2.44 -16.10 11.63
N LEU A 45 2.28 -15.54 10.42
CA LEU A 45 0.98 -15.06 9.94
C LEU A 45 -0.06 -16.17 9.83
N SER A 46 0.33 -17.34 9.33
CA SER A 46 -0.56 -18.52 9.28
C SER A 46 -1.05 -18.91 10.67
N ARG A 47 -0.17 -18.87 11.68
CA ARG A 47 -0.53 -19.11 13.09
C ARG A 47 -1.47 -18.06 13.66
N LEU A 48 -1.43 -16.83 13.16
CA LEU A 48 -2.36 -15.74 13.52
C LEU A 48 -3.69 -15.80 12.75
N GLY A 49 -3.88 -16.78 11.86
CA GLY A 49 -5.09 -16.94 11.06
C GLY A 49 -5.14 -16.06 9.81
N TYR A 50 -4.00 -15.49 9.38
CA TYR A 50 -3.93 -14.78 8.11
C TYR A 50 -4.20 -15.75 6.94
N PRO A 51 -5.12 -15.42 6.02
CA PRO A 51 -5.50 -16.34 4.96
C PRO A 51 -4.40 -16.47 3.91
N ASN A 52 -3.91 -17.69 3.70
CA ASN A 52 -3.05 -18.08 2.59
C ASN A 52 -1.84 -17.15 2.34
N PRO A 53 -0.89 -17.03 3.29
CA PRO A 53 0.32 -16.26 3.05
C PRO A 53 1.18 -16.95 1.98
N GLN A 54 1.38 -16.27 0.85
CA GLN A 54 2.17 -16.71 -0.30
C GLN A 54 3.65 -16.28 -0.28
N GLY A 55 4.06 -15.48 0.72
CA GLY A 55 5.42 -14.96 0.85
C GLY A 55 6.14 -15.50 2.09
N ASP A 56 7.46 -15.52 2.05
CA ASP A 56 8.27 -15.99 3.19
C ASP A 56 8.31 -14.96 4.33
N THR A 57 8.36 -13.68 3.98
CA THR A 57 8.43 -12.55 4.91
C THR A 57 7.47 -11.44 4.50
N TYR A 58 6.84 -10.84 5.50
CA TYR A 58 5.90 -9.74 5.37
C TYR A 58 6.34 -8.56 6.22
N LEU A 59 5.94 -7.36 5.78
CA LEU A 59 6.12 -6.13 6.52
C LEU A 59 4.80 -5.76 7.19
N LEU A 60 4.85 -5.54 8.50
CA LEU A 60 3.74 -5.05 9.31
C LEU A 60 4.09 -3.66 9.81
N ALA A 61 3.09 -2.79 9.85
CA ALA A 61 3.20 -1.48 10.48
C ALA A 61 1.93 -1.17 11.25
N ARG A 62 2.08 -0.42 12.34
CA ARG A 62 0.94 0.21 13.00
C ARG A 62 0.54 1.43 12.19
N ILE A 63 -0.74 1.49 11.84
CA ILE A 63 -1.31 2.57 11.05
C ILE A 63 -2.46 3.23 11.81
N GLN A 64 -2.62 4.54 11.62
CA GLN A 64 -3.73 5.33 12.12
C GLN A 64 -4.45 5.96 10.93
N GLN A 65 -5.76 5.77 10.84
CA GLN A 65 -6.54 6.34 9.75
C GLN A 65 -6.54 7.87 9.83
N LEU A 66 -6.32 8.51 8.69
CA LEU A 66 -6.43 9.95 8.50
C LEU A 66 -7.67 10.28 7.66
N PRO A 67 -8.25 11.49 7.82
CA PRO A 67 -9.26 11.96 6.90
C PRO A 67 -8.67 12.06 5.47
N ALA A 68 -9.25 11.31 4.54
CA ALA A 68 -8.86 11.35 3.14
C ALA A 68 -9.45 12.60 2.48
N PRO A 69 -8.66 13.41 1.75
CA PRO A 69 -9.22 14.51 0.97
C PRO A 69 -10.07 13.97 -0.19
N ALA A 70 -11.19 14.64 -0.49
CA ALA A 70 -12.18 14.17 -1.46
C ALA A 70 -11.62 13.92 -2.87
N TRP A 71 -10.56 14.62 -3.26
CA TRP A 71 -9.93 14.43 -4.57
C TRP A 71 -9.28 13.04 -4.73
N LEU A 72 -8.95 12.33 -3.64
CA LEU A 72 -8.40 10.97 -3.73
C LEU A 72 -9.37 9.99 -4.41
N GLU A 73 -10.67 10.29 -4.43
CA GLU A 73 -11.66 9.49 -5.15
C GLU A 73 -11.49 9.54 -6.68
N GLN A 74 -10.73 10.52 -7.19
CA GLN A 74 -10.46 10.72 -8.62
C GLN A 74 -9.15 10.06 -9.07
N VAL A 75 -8.42 9.41 -8.15
CA VAL A 75 -7.15 8.76 -8.46
C VAL A 75 -7.40 7.52 -9.31
N ALA A 76 -6.85 7.52 -10.53
CA ALA A 76 -6.84 6.37 -11.41
C ALA A 76 -5.70 5.41 -11.01
N VAL A 77 -5.99 4.44 -10.15
CA VAL A 77 -5.05 3.41 -9.64
C VAL A 77 -4.24 2.78 -10.76
N GLU A 78 -4.90 2.47 -11.88
CA GLU A 78 -4.33 1.78 -13.03
C GLU A 78 -3.12 2.52 -13.62
N ARG A 79 -3.08 3.86 -13.49
CA ARG A 79 -1.94 4.70 -13.93
C ARG A 79 -0.77 4.69 -12.94
N LEU A 80 -1.03 4.29 -11.69
CA LEU A 80 -0.03 4.21 -10.63
C LEU A 80 0.64 2.83 -10.56
N LEU A 81 -0.04 1.78 -11.05
CA LEU A 81 0.49 0.42 -11.02
C LEU A 81 1.85 0.32 -11.76
N PRO A 82 2.87 -0.28 -11.14
CA PRO A 82 4.10 -0.65 -11.83
C PRO A 82 3.82 -1.61 -13.00
N LYS A 83 4.65 -1.57 -14.06
CA LYS A 83 4.50 -2.46 -15.22
C LYS A 83 4.50 -3.95 -14.86
N ASP A 84 5.29 -4.33 -13.85
CA ASP A 84 5.42 -5.71 -13.36
C ASP A 84 4.63 -5.93 -12.05
N TRP A 85 3.50 -5.22 -11.89
CA TRP A 85 2.68 -5.35 -10.70
C TRP A 85 2.06 -6.75 -10.59
N MET A 86 2.08 -7.30 -9.38
CA MET A 86 1.42 -8.55 -9.03
C MET A 86 0.40 -8.29 -7.92
N PRO A 87 -0.78 -8.96 -7.95
CA PRO A 87 -1.76 -8.85 -6.88
C PRO A 87 -1.14 -9.12 -5.50
N GLY A 88 -1.46 -8.24 -4.54
CA GLY A 88 -0.97 -8.34 -3.17
C GLY A 88 0.47 -7.87 -2.95
N ARG A 89 1.19 -7.43 -4.00
CA ARG A 89 2.54 -6.86 -3.85
C ARG A 89 2.46 -5.35 -3.61
N PRO A 90 2.92 -4.84 -2.45
CA PRO A 90 2.99 -3.39 -2.23
C PRO A 90 4.03 -2.76 -3.16
N TYR A 91 3.82 -1.48 -3.48
CA TYR A 91 4.76 -0.66 -4.26
C TYR A 91 4.77 0.77 -3.72
N SER A 92 5.86 1.48 -4.00
CA SER A 92 6.04 2.89 -3.69
C SER A 92 5.73 3.78 -4.89
N THR A 93 5.19 4.96 -4.63
CA THR A 93 4.99 6.03 -5.60
C THR A 93 5.14 7.38 -4.91
N THR A 94 5.26 8.46 -5.68
CA THR A 94 5.36 9.80 -5.12
C THR A 94 3.98 10.41 -4.94
N TRP A 95 3.83 11.34 -3.99
CA TRP A 95 2.57 12.09 -3.87
C TRP A 95 2.25 12.89 -5.15
N LEU A 96 3.29 13.35 -5.86
CA LEU A 96 3.12 14.02 -7.15
C LEU A 96 2.51 13.07 -8.19
N ASP A 97 2.99 11.83 -8.30
CA ASP A 97 2.41 10.83 -9.20
C ASP A 97 0.92 10.59 -8.89
N VAL A 98 0.57 10.53 -7.59
CA VAL A 98 -0.83 10.40 -7.14
C VAL A 98 -1.66 11.59 -7.61
N VAL A 99 -1.18 12.83 -7.40
CA VAL A 99 -1.89 14.04 -7.86
C VAL A 99 -2.01 14.08 -9.39
N LEU A 100 -0.96 13.75 -10.12
CA LEU A 100 -1.00 13.75 -11.60
C LEU A 100 -1.94 12.66 -12.15
N SER A 101 -2.16 11.57 -11.41
CA SER A 101 -3.08 10.52 -11.85
C SER A 101 -4.56 10.93 -11.84
N THR A 102 -4.91 12.05 -11.20
CA THR A 102 -6.28 12.62 -11.21
C THR A 102 -6.51 13.58 -12.38
N GLN A 103 -5.49 13.84 -13.20
CA GLN A 103 -5.58 14.77 -14.33
C GLN A 103 -5.64 13.96 -15.61
N ASP A 104 -6.63 14.20 -16.46
CA ASP A 104 -6.79 13.53 -17.77
C ASP A 104 -5.52 13.64 -18.64
#